data_AF-A0A821X4E5-F1
#
_entry.id   AF-A0A821X4E5-F1
#
_cell.length_a   1.000
_cell.length_b   1.000
_cell.length_c   1.000
_cell.angle_alpha   90.00
_cell.angle_beta   90.00
_cell.angle_gamma   90.00
#
_symmetry.space_group_name_H-M   'P 1'
#
loop_
_entity.id
_entity.type
_entity.pdbx_description
1 polymer ?
#
loop_
_entity_poly.entity_id
_entity_poly.type
_entity_poly.pdbx_seq_one_letter_code
_entity_poly.pdbx_strand_id
1 'polypeptide(L)'
;MDTQGTFDSNSTVFENAFIFALTLLVSSVTVYNIMHNLQEDNLQHLSFFAEYGVLALDAYHTSPFQQLTFLVRDWQFEYETPYGFHGGEEVLTNRLQIRPNQHHDLELVRSRLRQCFRKVNCFLMPHPGLKVTNRREFDGRLEDIEKDFKTQLQSLIPEFFRSDNANFVKEINGEQITSTQLFEYFRTYCAVFASGELPSPKAMLEATAEANNLAAKAVSKEFYTRAMEQHCGGDRPYIHPNQLDALHQEVYRQSIEKFRCARKMGGEEMSQTYLQDLENELAEQY
;
A
#
# COMPACT_ATOMS: atom_id res chain seq x y z
N MET A 1 -2.00 -9.95 -1.14
CA MET A 1 -2.59 -9.93 0.20
C MET A 1 -4.06 -10.23 0.02
N ASP A 2 -4.58 -11.23 0.72
CA ASP A 2 -6.03 -11.45 0.81
C ASP A 2 -6.53 -10.81 2.09
N THR A 3 -7.70 -10.19 2.04
CA THR A 3 -8.24 -9.39 3.13
C THR A 3 -9.62 -9.90 3.46
N GLN A 4 -9.94 -10.00 4.75
CA GLN A 4 -11.29 -10.36 5.17
C GLN A 4 -12.30 -9.41 4.50
N GLY A 5 -13.40 -9.99 4.00
CA GLY A 5 -14.48 -9.22 3.39
C GLY A 5 -14.99 -8.18 4.37
N THR A 6 -14.94 -6.92 3.97
CA THR A 6 -15.48 -5.83 4.76
C THR A 6 -17.00 -5.83 4.66
N PHE A 7 -17.66 -5.33 5.70
CA PHE A 7 -19.12 -5.17 5.80
C PHE A 7 -19.90 -6.48 5.92
N ASP A 8 -19.33 -7.48 6.58
CA ASP A 8 -20.08 -8.65 7.05
C ASP A 8 -20.95 -8.29 8.29
N SER A 9 -21.86 -9.19 8.67
CA SER A 9 -22.77 -8.97 9.81
C SER A 9 -22.10 -9.02 11.18
N ASN A 10 -20.80 -9.37 11.23
CA ASN A 10 -20.08 -9.66 12.47
C ASN A 10 -18.98 -8.63 12.76
N SER A 11 -18.56 -7.87 11.77
CA SER A 11 -17.49 -6.88 11.86
C SER A 11 -18.05 -5.49 12.06
N THR A 12 -17.43 -4.75 12.97
CA THR A 12 -17.74 -3.35 13.23
C THR A 12 -17.34 -2.46 12.04
N VAL A 13 -17.95 -1.29 11.92
CA VAL A 13 -17.56 -0.26 10.94
C VAL A 13 -16.07 0.11 11.10
N PHE A 14 -15.58 0.12 12.35
CA PHE A 14 -14.17 0.35 12.66
C PHE A 14 -13.26 -0.73 12.06
N GLU A 15 -13.54 -2.02 12.31
CA GLU A 15 -12.73 -3.13 11.79
C GLU A 15 -12.68 -3.12 10.25
N ASN A 16 -13.81 -2.83 9.60
CA ASN A 16 -13.90 -2.72 8.15
C ASN A 16 -13.03 -1.57 7.62
N ALA A 17 -13.12 -0.40 8.25
CA ALA A 17 -12.32 0.76 7.87
C ALA A 17 -10.83 0.54 8.15
N PHE A 18 -10.47 -0.14 9.24
CA PHE A 18 -9.10 -0.52 9.57
C PHE A 18 -8.48 -1.45 8.53
N ILE A 19 -9.13 -2.58 8.21
CA ILE A 19 -8.62 -3.55 7.24
C ILE A 19 -8.42 -2.87 5.88
N PHE A 20 -9.40 -2.06 5.47
CA PHE A 20 -9.33 -1.34 4.20
C PHE A 20 -8.22 -0.28 4.20
N ALA A 21 -8.05 0.46 5.31
CA ALA A 21 -6.98 1.45 5.47
C ALA A 21 -5.60 0.83 5.38
N LEU A 22 -5.37 -0.23 6.16
CA LEU A 22 -4.11 -0.94 6.18
C LEU A 22 -3.79 -1.48 4.79
N THR A 23 -4.78 -2.07 4.11
CA THR A 23 -4.64 -2.57 2.74
C THR A 23 -4.20 -1.49 1.77
N LEU A 24 -4.84 -0.32 1.79
CA LEU A 24 -4.47 0.80 0.91
C LEU A 24 -3.06 1.33 1.17
N LEU A 25 -2.67 1.44 2.44
CA LEU A 25 -1.37 2.00 2.81
C LEU A 25 -0.20 1.07 2.45
N VAL A 26 -0.38 -0.24 2.60
CA VAL A 26 0.70 -1.21 2.40
C VAL A 26 0.76 -1.76 0.97
N SER A 27 -0.35 -1.69 0.23
CA SER A 27 -0.41 -2.20 -1.15
C SER A 27 0.12 -1.19 -2.16
N SER A 28 0.72 -1.72 -3.23
CA SER A 28 1.08 -0.97 -4.43
C SER A 28 -0.06 -1.00 -5.46
N VAL A 29 -0.71 -2.16 -5.57
CA VAL A 29 -1.94 -2.37 -6.35
C VAL A 29 -3.05 -2.83 -5.43
N THR A 30 -4.10 -2.03 -5.32
CA THR A 30 -5.31 -2.37 -4.57
C THR A 30 -6.45 -2.71 -5.51
N VAL A 31 -7.02 -3.91 -5.38
CA VAL A 31 -8.21 -4.33 -6.12
C VAL A 31 -9.42 -4.22 -5.21
N TYR A 32 -10.26 -3.21 -5.42
CA TYR A 32 -11.50 -3.04 -4.68
C TYR A 32 -12.61 -3.84 -5.35
N ASN A 33 -12.86 -5.04 -4.82
CA ASN A 33 -13.83 -5.99 -5.35
C ASN A 33 -15.26 -5.61 -4.93
N ILE A 34 -16.10 -5.27 -5.90
CA ILE A 34 -17.47 -4.78 -5.71
C ILE A 34 -18.44 -5.69 -6.46
N MET A 35 -19.61 -5.96 -5.90
CA MET A 35 -20.64 -6.76 -6.57
C MET A 35 -21.59 -5.89 -7.39
N HIS A 36 -21.90 -6.32 -8.60
CA HIS A 36 -22.90 -5.79 -9.54
C HIS A 36 -22.65 -4.39 -10.10
N ASN A 37 -22.43 -3.37 -9.26
CA ASN A 37 -22.31 -1.98 -9.71
C ASN A 37 -21.47 -1.14 -8.76
N LEU A 38 -20.80 -0.12 -9.30
CA LEU A 38 -20.13 0.91 -8.50
C LEU A 38 -21.17 1.91 -7.98
N GLN A 39 -21.43 1.87 -6.69
CA GLN A 39 -22.43 2.68 -5.98
C GLN A 39 -21.76 3.79 -5.15
N GLU A 40 -22.57 4.75 -4.67
CA GLU A 40 -22.09 5.92 -3.90
C GLU A 40 -21.49 5.54 -2.55
N ASP A 41 -22.07 4.55 -1.87
CA ASP A 41 -21.57 4.01 -0.59
C ASP A 41 -20.16 3.41 -0.76
N ASN A 42 -19.87 2.78 -1.91
CA ASN A 42 -18.53 2.29 -2.20
C ASN A 42 -17.51 3.44 -2.26
N LEU A 43 -17.92 4.61 -2.76
CA LEU A 43 -17.09 5.82 -2.81
C LEU A 43 -16.99 6.50 -1.44
N GLN A 44 -18.03 6.46 -0.61
CA GLN A 44 -17.98 7.00 0.74
C GLN A 44 -16.91 6.33 1.60
N HIS A 45 -16.68 5.02 1.43
CA HIS A 45 -15.57 4.34 2.12
C HIS A 45 -14.20 4.89 1.75
N LEU A 46 -14.07 5.60 0.62
CA LEU A 46 -12.82 6.23 0.19
C LEU A 46 -12.61 7.64 0.78
N SER A 47 -13.61 8.26 1.42
CA SER A 47 -13.54 9.66 1.87
C SER A 47 -12.45 9.91 2.92
N PHE A 48 -12.36 9.04 3.93
CA PHE A 48 -11.31 9.09 4.95
C PHE A 48 -9.90 9.11 4.34
N PHE A 49 -9.69 8.33 3.26
CA PHE A 49 -8.40 8.25 2.57
C PHE A 49 -8.14 9.44 1.65
N ALA A 50 -9.19 10.08 1.15
CA ALA A 50 -9.04 11.31 0.40
C ALA A 50 -8.47 12.43 1.29
N GLU A 51 -8.90 12.53 2.55
CA GLU A 51 -8.37 13.51 3.50
C GLU A 51 -6.89 13.25 3.84
N TYR A 52 -6.54 12.02 4.22
CA TYR A 52 -5.14 11.63 4.40
C TYR A 52 -4.33 11.88 3.13
N GLY A 53 -4.92 11.54 1.99
CA GLY A 53 -4.34 11.72 0.67
C GLY A 53 -3.90 13.16 0.43
N VAL A 54 -4.82 14.10 0.67
CA VAL A 54 -4.58 15.55 0.55
C VAL A 54 -3.46 16.00 1.49
N LEU A 55 -3.48 15.60 2.76
CA LEU A 55 -2.43 16.00 3.71
C LEU A 55 -1.05 15.51 3.26
N ALA A 56 -0.95 14.27 2.77
CA ALA A 56 0.32 13.72 2.28
C ALA A 56 0.79 14.41 0.99
N LEU A 57 -0.12 14.73 0.07
CA LEU A 57 0.16 15.50 -1.14
C LEU A 57 0.65 16.92 -0.83
N ASP A 58 0.02 17.60 0.12
CA ASP A 58 0.41 18.95 0.51
C ASP A 58 1.78 18.95 1.21
N ALA A 59 2.06 17.94 2.04
CA ALA A 59 3.32 17.84 2.78
C ALA A 59 4.51 17.37 1.94
N TYR A 60 4.30 16.42 1.02
CA TYR A 60 5.39 15.70 0.33
C TYR A 60 5.32 15.79 -1.20
N HIS A 61 4.31 16.45 -1.76
CA HIS A 61 4.11 16.66 -3.20
C HIS A 61 4.12 15.37 -4.03
N THR A 62 3.77 14.25 -3.41
CA THR A 62 3.69 12.94 -4.05
C THR A 62 2.38 12.27 -3.69
N SER A 63 1.76 11.59 -4.66
CA SER A 63 0.56 10.79 -4.39
C SER A 63 0.92 9.66 -3.42
N PRO A 64 0.22 9.54 -2.27
CA PRO A 64 0.54 8.53 -1.26
C PRO A 64 0.13 7.12 -1.67
N PHE A 65 -0.80 7.00 -2.61
CA PHE A 65 -1.26 5.72 -3.14
C PHE A 65 -0.87 5.57 -4.61
N GLN A 66 -0.67 4.32 -5.03
CA GLN A 66 -0.22 3.99 -6.37
C GLN A 66 -1.40 3.63 -7.27
N GLN A 67 -1.90 2.39 -7.20
CA GLN A 67 -2.99 1.93 -8.06
C GLN A 67 -4.21 1.48 -7.27
N LEU A 68 -5.38 2.00 -7.66
CA LEU A 68 -6.69 1.51 -7.25
C LEU A 68 -7.45 0.99 -8.47
N THR A 69 -7.83 -0.27 -8.43
CA THR A 69 -8.67 -0.91 -9.45
C THR A 69 -10.01 -1.31 -8.85
N PHE A 70 -11.09 -0.65 -9.28
CA PHE A 70 -12.45 -1.10 -8.99
C PHE A 70 -12.74 -2.34 -9.84
N LEU A 71 -12.92 -3.50 -9.21
CA LEU A 71 -13.32 -4.73 -9.89
C LEU A 71 -14.81 -4.95 -9.65
N VAL A 72 -15.65 -4.58 -10.62
CA VAL A 72 -17.10 -4.78 -10.55
C VAL A 72 -17.41 -6.19 -11.04
N ARG A 73 -17.82 -7.05 -10.12
CA ARG A 73 -18.18 -8.45 -10.33
C ARG A 73 -19.61 -8.58 -10.81
N ASP A 74 -19.86 -9.63 -11.58
CA ASP A 74 -21.19 -10.00 -12.05
C ASP A 74 -21.91 -8.83 -12.75
N TRP A 75 -21.17 -8.11 -13.61
CA TRP A 75 -21.72 -7.04 -14.44
C TRP A 75 -22.75 -7.61 -15.41
N GLN A 76 -23.96 -7.05 -15.39
CA GLN A 76 -25.12 -7.59 -16.14
C GLN A 76 -25.47 -6.78 -17.39
N PHE A 77 -24.89 -5.59 -17.56
CA PHE A 77 -25.31 -4.62 -18.58
C PHE A 77 -24.31 -4.53 -19.74
N GLU A 78 -23.82 -5.67 -20.25
CA GLU A 78 -22.84 -5.70 -21.36
C GLU A 78 -23.35 -4.94 -22.60
N TYR A 79 -24.65 -5.02 -22.86
CA TYR A 79 -25.30 -4.38 -24.00
C TYR A 79 -25.27 -2.83 -23.92
N GLU A 80 -25.18 -2.27 -22.71
CA GLU A 80 -25.01 -0.84 -22.46
C GLU A 80 -23.52 -0.47 -22.39
N THR A 81 -22.74 -1.26 -21.64
CA THR A 81 -21.33 -1.00 -21.40
C THR A 81 -20.55 -2.31 -21.43
N PRO A 82 -19.59 -2.48 -22.36
CA PRO A 82 -18.92 -3.76 -22.58
C PRO A 82 -18.04 -4.17 -21.40
N TYR A 83 -17.75 -5.46 -21.28
CA TYR A 83 -16.83 -5.97 -20.26
C TYR A 83 -15.40 -5.42 -20.36
N GLY A 84 -14.66 -5.56 -19.27
CA GLY A 84 -13.24 -5.21 -19.19
C GLY A 84 -12.94 -3.77 -18.81
N PHE A 85 -11.69 -3.33 -19.04
CA PHE A 85 -11.23 -1.98 -18.67
C PHE A 85 -11.89 -0.87 -19.48
N HIS A 86 -12.24 -1.13 -20.75
CA HIS A 86 -12.84 -0.10 -21.61
C HIS A 86 -14.19 0.36 -21.08
N GLY A 87 -15.11 -0.58 -20.85
CA GLY A 87 -16.40 -0.23 -20.24
C GLY A 87 -16.27 0.22 -18.79
N GLY A 88 -15.30 -0.33 -18.06
CA GLY A 88 -15.02 0.11 -16.69
C GLY A 88 -14.64 1.59 -16.61
N GLU A 89 -13.81 2.09 -17.53
CA GLU A 89 -13.43 3.51 -17.58
C GLU A 89 -14.65 4.41 -17.86
N GLU A 90 -15.58 3.96 -18.69
CA GLU A 90 -16.84 4.68 -18.95
C GLU A 90 -17.69 4.77 -17.67
N VAL A 91 -17.90 3.64 -16.98
CA VAL A 91 -18.63 3.60 -15.70
C VAL A 91 -17.94 4.49 -14.67
N LEU A 92 -16.62 4.39 -14.53
CA LEU A 92 -15.83 5.14 -13.57
C LEU A 92 -15.91 6.64 -13.85
N THR A 93 -15.69 7.06 -15.09
CA THR A 93 -15.77 8.46 -15.50
C THR A 93 -17.16 9.03 -15.19
N ASN A 94 -18.22 8.31 -15.52
CA ASN A 94 -19.59 8.73 -15.24
C ASN A 94 -19.89 8.82 -13.73
N ARG A 95 -19.35 7.91 -12.92
CA ARG A 95 -19.54 7.91 -11.45
C ARG A 95 -18.72 8.99 -10.74
N LEU A 96 -17.57 9.36 -11.28
CA LEU A 96 -16.70 10.39 -10.73
C LEU A 96 -17.07 11.82 -11.18
N GLN A 97 -18.07 11.99 -12.06
CA GLN A 97 -18.57 13.32 -12.42
C GLN A 97 -19.12 14.06 -11.19
N ILE A 98 -18.55 15.24 -10.93
CA ILE A 98 -19.04 16.16 -9.89
C ILE A 98 -20.31 16.82 -10.41
N ARG A 99 -21.39 16.74 -9.63
CA ARG A 99 -22.68 17.36 -9.93
C ARG A 99 -23.03 18.40 -8.87
N PRO A 100 -23.77 19.47 -9.23
CA PRO A 100 -24.25 20.42 -8.24
C PRO A 100 -25.17 19.73 -7.22
N ASN A 101 -25.13 20.17 -5.96
CA ASN A 101 -25.92 19.67 -4.82
C ASN A 101 -25.62 18.23 -4.36
N GLN A 102 -24.37 17.76 -4.50
CA GLN A 102 -23.92 16.50 -3.91
C GLN A 102 -23.52 16.67 -2.43
N HIS A 103 -23.52 15.58 -1.67
CA HIS A 103 -22.98 15.56 -0.30
C HIS A 103 -21.47 15.91 -0.33
N HIS A 104 -21.02 16.71 0.63
CA HIS A 104 -19.64 17.22 0.67
C HIS A 104 -18.59 16.11 0.56
N ASP A 105 -18.72 15.02 1.33
CA ASP A 105 -17.79 13.90 1.31
C ASP A 105 -17.65 13.24 -0.08
N LEU A 106 -18.75 13.18 -0.83
CA LEU A 106 -18.74 12.60 -2.18
C LEU A 106 -18.05 13.54 -3.18
N GLU A 107 -18.25 14.84 -3.05
CA GLU A 107 -17.53 15.84 -3.85
C GLU A 107 -16.02 15.80 -3.55
N LEU A 108 -15.66 15.66 -2.27
CA LEU A 108 -14.27 15.51 -1.84
C LEU A 108 -13.63 14.25 -2.45
N VAL A 109 -14.28 13.09 -2.34
CA VAL A 109 -13.78 11.85 -2.95
C VAL A 109 -13.61 12.04 -4.46
N ARG A 110 -14.63 12.52 -5.17
CA ARG A 110 -14.57 12.68 -6.64
C ARG A 110 -13.46 13.62 -7.08
N SER A 111 -13.28 14.73 -6.38
CA SER A 111 -12.26 15.73 -6.72
C SER A 111 -10.84 15.29 -6.37
N ARG A 112 -10.66 14.45 -5.35
CA ARG A 112 -9.34 14.09 -4.80
C ARG A 112 -8.86 12.68 -5.16
N LEU A 113 -9.75 11.76 -5.53
CA LEU A 113 -9.37 10.36 -5.78
C LEU A 113 -8.26 10.26 -6.84
N ARG A 114 -8.40 10.98 -7.96
CA ARG A 114 -7.37 11.01 -9.02
C ARG A 114 -6.09 11.76 -8.64
N GLN A 115 -6.09 12.51 -7.54
CA GLN A 115 -4.89 13.17 -7.01
C GLN A 115 -4.15 12.25 -6.03
N CYS A 116 -4.90 11.53 -5.19
CA CYS A 116 -4.37 10.66 -4.15
C CYS A 116 -3.74 9.37 -4.70
N PHE A 117 -4.21 8.91 -5.86
CA PHE A 117 -3.74 7.70 -6.53
C PHE A 117 -3.05 8.05 -7.86
N ARG A 118 -1.90 7.45 -8.13
CA ARG A 118 -1.22 7.58 -9.44
C ARG A 118 -2.05 7.01 -10.59
N LYS A 119 -2.81 5.94 -10.32
CA LYS A 119 -3.70 5.28 -11.27
C LYS A 119 -4.99 4.84 -10.59
N VAL A 120 -6.11 5.25 -11.16
CA VAL A 120 -7.44 4.76 -10.79
C VAL A 120 -8.07 4.20 -12.05
N ASN A 121 -8.49 2.95 -12.02
CA ASN A 121 -9.18 2.31 -13.13
C ASN A 121 -10.32 1.41 -12.61
N CYS A 122 -11.16 0.95 -13.54
CA CYS A 122 -12.28 0.08 -13.25
C CYS A 122 -12.32 -1.04 -14.28
N PHE A 123 -12.70 -2.24 -13.84
CA PHE A 123 -12.85 -3.42 -14.69
C PHE A 123 -14.22 -4.04 -14.45
N LEU A 124 -14.96 -4.26 -15.54
CA LEU A 124 -16.27 -4.90 -15.50
C LEU A 124 -16.13 -6.39 -15.79
N MET A 125 -16.36 -7.22 -14.78
CA MET A 125 -16.23 -8.68 -14.86
C MET A 125 -17.63 -9.32 -15.04
N PRO A 126 -17.83 -10.20 -16.02
CA PRO A 126 -19.08 -10.96 -16.16
C PRO A 126 -19.32 -11.90 -14.98
N HIS A 127 -20.53 -12.44 -14.90
CA HIS A 127 -20.84 -13.51 -13.95
C HIS A 127 -20.11 -14.81 -14.31
N PRO A 128 -19.52 -15.56 -13.35
CA PRO A 128 -18.70 -16.74 -13.64
C PRO A 128 -19.49 -17.98 -14.10
N GLY A 129 -20.82 -17.95 -13.93
CA GLY A 129 -21.75 -19.01 -14.31
C GLY A 129 -22.46 -19.64 -13.11
N LEU A 130 -23.68 -20.12 -13.31
CA LEU A 130 -24.50 -20.70 -12.24
C LEU A 130 -23.86 -21.96 -11.63
N LYS A 131 -23.05 -22.69 -12.40
CA LYS A 131 -22.32 -23.86 -11.89
C LYS A 131 -21.26 -23.48 -10.83
N VAL A 132 -20.71 -22.26 -10.92
CA VAL A 132 -19.75 -21.73 -9.96
C VAL A 132 -20.48 -21.19 -8.73
N THR A 133 -21.58 -20.46 -8.91
CA THR A 133 -22.26 -19.77 -7.80
C THR A 133 -23.24 -20.64 -7.02
N ASN A 134 -23.89 -21.63 -7.66
CA ASN A 134 -24.92 -22.44 -7.02
C ASN A 134 -24.40 -23.79 -6.47
N ARG A 135 -23.13 -24.14 -6.69
CA ARG A 135 -22.53 -25.37 -6.15
C ARG A 135 -21.73 -25.05 -4.89
N ARG A 136 -22.15 -25.62 -3.76
CA ARG A 136 -21.42 -25.49 -2.48
C ARG A 136 -19.99 -26.05 -2.52
N GLU A 137 -19.74 -27.03 -3.40
CA GLU A 137 -18.47 -27.74 -3.53
C GLU A 137 -17.81 -27.48 -4.89
N PHE A 138 -17.89 -26.24 -5.41
CA PHE A 138 -17.15 -25.90 -6.62
C PHE A 138 -15.63 -26.07 -6.36
N ASP A 139 -14.98 -26.90 -7.16
CA ASP A 139 -13.57 -27.31 -7.00
C ASP A 139 -12.60 -26.53 -7.91
N GLY A 140 -13.07 -25.49 -8.59
CA GLY A 140 -12.23 -24.62 -9.43
C GLY A 140 -12.07 -25.09 -10.89
N ARG A 141 -12.78 -26.13 -11.34
CA ARG A 141 -12.66 -26.63 -12.72
C ARG A 141 -13.05 -25.60 -13.78
N LEU A 142 -12.15 -25.39 -14.74
CA LEU A 142 -12.32 -24.40 -15.82
C LEU A 142 -13.46 -24.72 -16.80
N GLU A 143 -13.85 -25.99 -16.93
CA GLU A 143 -14.95 -26.42 -17.80
C GLU A 143 -16.32 -25.95 -17.30
N ASP A 144 -16.43 -25.70 -15.99
CA ASP A 144 -17.67 -25.26 -15.35
C ASP A 144 -17.77 -23.73 -15.24
N ILE A 145 -16.72 -23.01 -15.66
CA ILE A 145 -16.67 -21.54 -15.70
C ILE A 145 -17.07 -21.04 -17.09
N GLU A 146 -17.90 -20.01 -17.14
CA GLU A 146 -18.37 -19.38 -18.37
C GLU A 146 -17.22 -18.84 -19.24
N LYS A 147 -17.43 -18.87 -20.55
CA LYS A 147 -16.40 -18.51 -21.54
C LYS A 147 -16.00 -17.03 -21.44
N ASP A 148 -16.98 -16.15 -21.27
CA ASP A 148 -16.72 -14.72 -21.21
C ASP A 148 -15.96 -14.35 -19.94
N PHE A 149 -16.27 -15.00 -18.81
CA PHE A 149 -15.50 -14.87 -17.57
C PHE A 149 -14.03 -15.27 -17.78
N LYS A 150 -13.77 -16.43 -18.39
CA LYS A 150 -12.39 -16.86 -18.69
C LYS A 150 -11.66 -15.85 -19.60
N THR A 151 -12.35 -15.34 -20.61
CA THR A 151 -11.80 -14.36 -21.56
C THR A 151 -11.43 -13.06 -20.84
N GLN A 152 -12.33 -12.55 -19.99
CA GLN A 152 -12.07 -11.33 -19.21
C GLN A 152 -11.01 -11.54 -18.14
N LEU A 153 -10.94 -12.72 -17.52
CA LEU A 153 -9.88 -13.05 -16.57
C LEU A 153 -8.49 -13.07 -17.23
N GLN A 154 -8.40 -13.60 -18.46
CA GLN A 154 -7.16 -13.57 -19.26
C GLN A 154 -6.72 -12.14 -19.62
N SER A 155 -7.67 -11.20 -19.70
CA SER A 155 -7.39 -9.77 -19.89
C SER A 155 -7.00 -9.06 -18.58
N LEU A 156 -7.69 -9.38 -17.48
CA LEU A 156 -7.52 -8.73 -16.18
C LEU A 156 -6.19 -9.09 -15.52
N ILE A 157 -5.87 -10.38 -15.39
CA ILE A 157 -4.76 -10.84 -14.56
C ILE A 157 -3.41 -10.26 -15.01
N PRO A 158 -3.07 -10.21 -16.31
CA PRO A 158 -1.82 -9.60 -16.75
C PRO A 158 -1.66 -8.15 -16.28
N GLU A 159 -2.72 -7.35 -16.20
CA GLU A 159 -2.62 -5.94 -15.77
C GLU A 159 -1.95 -5.79 -14.39
N PHE A 160 -2.16 -6.75 -13.48
CA PHE A 160 -1.64 -6.69 -12.12
C PHE A 160 -0.22 -7.26 -11.98
N PHE A 161 0.16 -8.21 -12.83
CA PHE A 161 1.39 -9.01 -12.63
C PHE A 161 2.45 -8.83 -13.72
N ARG A 162 2.21 -7.98 -14.72
CA ARG A 162 3.24 -7.70 -15.72
C ARG A 162 4.43 -6.97 -15.09
N SER A 163 5.63 -7.38 -15.48
CA SER A 163 6.89 -6.80 -15.01
C SER A 163 7.10 -5.35 -15.45
N ASP A 164 6.39 -4.89 -16.48
CA ASP A 164 6.42 -3.49 -16.96
C ASP A 164 5.37 -2.61 -16.26
N ASN A 165 4.58 -3.14 -15.32
CA ASN A 165 3.68 -2.32 -14.54
C ASN A 165 4.48 -1.44 -13.56
N ALA A 166 4.57 -0.15 -13.86
CA ALA A 166 5.27 0.84 -13.05
C ALA A 166 4.73 0.99 -11.61
N ASN A 167 3.53 0.46 -11.32
CA ASN A 167 2.94 0.47 -9.97
C ASN A 167 3.17 -0.85 -9.21
N PHE A 168 3.92 -1.80 -9.75
CA PHE A 168 4.11 -3.10 -9.12
C PHE A 168 4.92 -3.02 -7.82
N VAL A 169 6.03 -2.28 -7.85
CA VAL A 169 6.89 -2.07 -6.68
C VAL A 169 6.24 -1.04 -5.75
N LYS A 170 6.12 -1.35 -4.46
CA LYS A 170 5.59 -0.41 -3.47
C LYS A 170 6.51 0.80 -3.34
N GLU A 171 5.93 1.98 -3.44
CA GLU A 171 6.61 3.23 -3.16
C GLU A 171 5.92 4.02 -2.06
N ILE A 172 6.71 4.64 -1.19
CA ILE A 172 6.27 5.59 -0.16
C ILE A 172 7.22 6.78 -0.21
N ASN A 173 6.68 8.01 -0.23
CA ASN A 173 7.45 9.24 -0.48
C ASN A 173 8.28 9.22 -1.79
N GLY A 174 7.86 8.43 -2.78
CA GLY A 174 8.61 8.25 -4.03
C GLY A 174 9.89 7.42 -3.91
N GLU A 175 10.11 6.71 -2.80
CA GLU A 175 11.16 5.69 -2.68
C GLU A 175 10.56 4.28 -2.75
N GLN A 176 11.28 3.37 -3.42
CA GLN A 176 10.92 1.97 -3.47
C GLN A 176 11.16 1.30 -2.12
N ILE A 177 10.18 0.52 -1.68
CA ILE A 177 10.15 -0.08 -0.35
C ILE A 177 10.52 -1.57 -0.44
N THR A 178 11.56 -1.96 0.29
CA THR A 178 11.94 -3.36 0.45
C THR A 178 10.99 -4.11 1.37
N SER A 179 10.99 -5.45 1.34
CA SER A 179 10.15 -6.26 2.24
C SER A 179 10.41 -6.00 3.72
N THR A 180 11.68 -5.77 4.11
CA THR A 180 12.06 -5.43 5.49
C THR A 180 11.48 -4.09 5.90
N GLN A 181 11.55 -3.07 5.04
CA GLN A 181 10.98 -1.77 5.32
C GLN A 181 9.44 -1.83 5.37
N LEU A 182 8.81 -2.60 4.47
CA LEU A 182 7.35 -2.77 4.44
C LEU A 182 6.83 -3.37 5.75
N PHE A 183 7.60 -4.26 6.37
CA PHE A 183 7.27 -4.82 7.69
C PHE A 183 7.24 -3.75 8.79
N GLU A 184 8.18 -2.79 8.79
CA GLU A 184 8.16 -1.68 9.74
C GLU A 184 6.93 -0.79 9.54
N TYR A 185 6.57 -0.46 8.30
CA TYR A 185 5.31 0.24 8.00
C TYR A 185 4.09 -0.52 8.54
N PHE A 186 4.04 -1.83 8.29
CA PHE A 186 2.94 -2.66 8.75
C PHE A 186 2.80 -2.64 10.28
N ARG A 187 3.91 -2.75 11.00
CA ARG A 187 3.94 -2.70 12.47
C ARG A 187 3.49 -1.35 13.02
N THR A 188 4.03 -0.25 12.49
CA THR A 188 3.66 1.09 12.94
C THR A 188 2.19 1.39 12.67
N TYR A 189 1.69 1.04 11.49
CA TYR A 189 0.26 1.22 11.19
C TYR A 189 -0.61 0.38 12.14
N CYS A 190 -0.30 -0.90 12.35
CA CYS A 190 -1.05 -1.72 13.31
C CYS A 190 -1.07 -1.14 14.73
N ALA A 191 0.05 -0.55 15.19
CA ALA A 191 0.12 0.09 16.50
C ALA A 191 -0.80 1.32 16.61
N VAL A 192 -0.90 2.13 15.55
CA VAL A 192 -1.79 3.30 15.51
C VAL A 192 -3.26 2.91 15.59
N PHE A 193 -3.64 1.82 14.93
CA PHE A 193 -5.02 1.32 14.96
C PHE A 193 -5.33 0.47 16.20
N ALA A 194 -4.34 0.16 17.05
CA ALA A 194 -4.54 -0.66 18.25
C ALA A 194 -5.41 0.01 19.32
N SER A 195 -5.64 1.32 19.23
CA SER A 195 -6.51 2.08 20.14
C SER A 195 -7.99 1.71 20.02
N GLY A 196 -8.40 1.04 18.92
CA GLY A 196 -9.80 0.72 18.64
C GLY A 196 -10.62 1.87 18.06
N GLU A 197 -9.99 3.01 17.77
CA GLU A 197 -10.61 4.18 17.14
C GLU A 197 -9.94 4.50 15.80
N LEU A 198 -10.72 5.03 14.84
CA LEU A 198 -10.16 5.47 13.57
C LEU A 198 -9.19 6.63 13.83
N PRO A 199 -7.89 6.48 13.50
CA PRO A 199 -6.92 7.53 13.71
C PRO A 199 -7.24 8.73 12.81
N SER A 200 -6.95 9.94 13.29
CA SER A 200 -7.08 11.11 12.43
C SER A 200 -6.13 11.02 11.22
N PRO A 201 -6.46 11.63 10.07
CA PRO A 201 -5.56 11.72 8.91
C PRO A 201 -4.16 12.26 9.26
N LYS A 202 -4.07 13.18 10.22
CA LYS A 202 -2.80 13.72 10.72
C LYS A 202 -1.98 12.67 11.48
N ALA A 203 -2.61 11.92 12.39
CA ALA A 203 -1.95 10.83 13.11
C ALA A 203 -1.41 9.76 12.13
N MET A 204 -2.16 9.48 11.06
CA MET A 204 -1.70 8.57 10.00
C MET A 204 -0.49 9.09 9.23
N LEU A 205 -0.43 10.40 9.00
CA LEU A 205 0.72 11.04 8.34
C LEU A 205 1.96 10.98 9.24
N GLU A 206 1.81 11.27 10.54
CA GLU A 206 2.86 11.17 11.55
C GLU A 206 3.38 9.73 11.66
N ALA A 207 2.48 8.75 11.71
CA ALA A 207 2.84 7.33 11.72
C ALA A 207 3.59 6.88 10.45
N THR A 208 3.20 7.41 9.29
CA THR A 208 3.91 7.15 8.03
C THR A 208 5.33 7.72 8.10
N ALA A 209 5.51 8.88 8.72
CA ALA A 209 6.82 9.49 8.91
C ALA A 209 7.69 8.71 9.90
N GLU A 210 7.13 8.28 11.03
CA GLU A 210 7.80 7.40 11.99
C GLU A 210 8.27 6.10 11.34
N ALA A 211 7.36 5.38 10.67
CA ALA A 211 7.68 4.13 9.98
C ALA A 211 8.79 4.31 8.94
N ASN A 212 8.78 5.41 8.21
CA ASN A 212 9.79 5.73 7.21
C ASN A 212 11.19 5.94 7.84
N ASN A 213 11.27 6.62 8.99
CA ASN A 213 12.52 6.78 9.72
C ASN A 213 13.00 5.47 10.35
N LEU A 214 12.10 4.66 10.93
CA LEU A 214 12.40 3.32 11.45
C LEU A 214 12.93 2.40 10.33
N ALA A 215 12.30 2.42 9.16
CA ALA A 215 12.73 1.69 7.98
C ALA A 215 14.14 2.11 7.53
N ALA A 216 14.44 3.41 7.49
CA ALA A 216 15.77 3.92 7.16
C ALA A 216 16.82 3.51 8.20
N LYS A 217 16.46 3.53 9.49
CA LYS A 217 17.31 3.07 10.60
C LYS A 217 17.63 1.58 10.46
N ALA A 218 16.61 0.74 10.26
CA ALA A 218 16.75 -0.70 10.12
C ALA A 218 17.66 -1.07 8.94
N VAL A 219 17.48 -0.44 7.78
CA VAL A 219 18.33 -0.65 6.59
C VAL A 219 19.79 -0.24 6.84
N SER A 220 20.01 0.84 7.57
CA SER A 220 21.35 1.33 7.89
C SER A 220 22.05 0.41 8.90
N LYS A 221 21.34 -0.01 9.94
CA LYS A 221 21.83 -0.99 10.91
C LYS A 221 22.14 -2.34 10.29
N GLU A 222 21.27 -2.83 9.41
CA GLU A 222 21.50 -4.09 8.70
C GLU A 222 22.74 -4.00 7.80
N PHE A 223 22.95 -2.86 7.12
CA PHE A 223 24.16 -2.61 6.36
C PHE A 223 25.42 -2.71 7.24
N TYR A 224 25.44 -2.02 8.39
CA TYR A 224 26.55 -2.09 9.34
C TYR A 224 26.80 -3.53 9.82
N THR A 225 25.75 -4.22 10.24
CA THR A 225 25.82 -5.60 10.74
C THR A 225 26.45 -6.53 9.71
N ARG A 226 25.94 -6.51 8.48
CA ARG A 226 26.46 -7.36 7.39
C ARG A 226 27.90 -7.02 7.03
N ALA A 227 28.26 -5.73 7.00
CA ALA A 227 29.62 -5.30 6.69
C ALA A 227 30.60 -5.73 7.80
N MET A 228 30.25 -5.56 9.07
CA MET A 228 31.07 -6.02 10.19
C MET A 228 31.21 -7.54 10.21
N GLU A 229 30.12 -8.30 10.04
CA GLU A 229 30.16 -9.77 9.96
C GLU A 229 31.06 -10.28 8.82
N GLN A 230 31.10 -9.58 7.68
CA GLN A 230 31.97 -9.95 6.57
C GLN A 230 33.46 -9.85 6.94
N HIS A 231 33.84 -8.99 7.86
CA HIS A 231 35.22 -8.80 8.27
C HIS A 231 35.56 -9.54 9.58
N CYS A 232 34.71 -9.45 10.60
CA CYS A 232 34.96 -9.96 11.95
C CYS A 232 33.87 -10.94 12.47
N GLY A 233 33.08 -11.54 11.58
CA GLY A 233 32.12 -12.58 11.95
C GLY A 233 32.80 -13.84 12.52
N GLY A 234 32.01 -14.74 13.13
CA GLY A 234 32.55 -15.91 13.84
C GLY A 234 33.42 -16.86 13.01
N ASP A 235 33.24 -16.89 11.69
CA ASP A 235 34.01 -17.71 10.75
C ASP A 235 35.25 -16.99 10.18
N ARG A 236 35.56 -15.77 10.66
CA ARG A 236 36.68 -14.95 10.19
C ARG A 236 37.90 -15.07 11.10
N PRO A 237 39.13 -14.92 10.55
CA PRO A 237 40.34 -14.94 11.36
C PRO A 237 40.37 -13.74 12.32
N TYR A 238 41.17 -13.86 13.37
CA TYR A 238 41.41 -12.79 14.33
C TYR A 238 41.89 -11.50 13.65
N ILE A 239 41.32 -10.37 14.04
CA ILE A 239 41.71 -9.03 13.62
C ILE A 239 42.28 -8.29 14.82
N HIS A 240 43.40 -7.58 14.61
CA HIS A 240 44.02 -6.77 15.65
C HIS A 240 43.12 -5.57 16.03
N PRO A 241 42.98 -5.19 17.32
CA PRO A 241 42.07 -4.13 17.79
C PRO A 241 42.15 -2.84 16.97
N ASN A 242 43.34 -2.28 16.75
CA ASN A 242 43.50 -1.06 15.95
C ASN A 242 42.97 -1.17 14.50
N GLN A 243 43.04 -2.37 13.90
CA GLN A 243 42.50 -2.61 12.55
C GLN A 243 40.98 -2.74 12.59
N LEU A 244 40.45 -3.38 13.64
CA LEU A 244 39.02 -3.48 13.88
C LEU A 244 38.39 -2.11 14.13
N ASP A 245 39.03 -1.26 14.95
CA ASP A 245 38.60 0.12 15.20
C ASP A 245 38.54 0.93 13.90
N ALA A 246 39.59 0.88 13.08
CA ALA A 246 39.64 1.60 11.82
C ALA A 246 38.53 1.14 10.84
N LEU A 247 38.27 -0.17 10.80
CA LEU A 247 37.19 -0.73 10.00
C LEU A 247 35.81 -0.31 10.54
N HIS A 248 35.60 -0.43 11.86
CA HIS A 248 34.37 0.00 12.52
C HIS A 248 34.05 1.44 12.17
N GLN A 249 35.01 2.36 12.32
CA GLN A 249 34.81 3.79 12.02
C GLN A 249 34.40 4.02 10.56
N GLU A 250 34.97 3.29 9.62
CA GLU A 250 34.61 3.43 8.20
C GLU A 250 33.19 2.89 7.92
N VAL A 251 32.87 1.69 8.40
CA VAL A 251 31.55 1.07 8.22
C VAL A 251 30.46 1.87 8.95
N TYR A 252 30.76 2.38 10.15
CA TYR A 252 29.91 3.28 10.92
C TYR A 252 29.60 4.54 10.11
N ARG A 253 30.62 5.23 9.59
CA ARG A 253 30.45 6.43 8.78
C ARG A 253 29.57 6.17 7.55
N GLN A 254 29.77 5.06 6.86
CA GLN A 254 28.95 4.66 5.71
C GLN A 254 27.51 4.34 6.11
N SER A 255 27.29 3.70 7.26
CA SER A 255 25.96 3.42 7.80
C SER A 255 25.19 4.72 8.12
N ILE A 256 25.85 5.67 8.79
CA ILE A 256 25.27 6.98 9.09
C ILE A 256 24.99 7.78 7.82
N GLU A 257 25.90 7.76 6.84
CA GLU A 257 25.69 8.39 5.54
C GLU A 257 24.48 7.80 4.81
N LYS A 258 24.35 6.46 4.82
CA LYS A 258 23.20 5.76 4.26
C LYS A 258 21.88 6.18 4.91
N PHE A 259 21.86 6.33 6.23
CA PHE A 259 20.69 6.85 6.95
C PHE A 259 20.38 8.29 6.53
N ARG A 260 21.38 9.17 6.51
CA ARG A 260 21.20 10.59 6.17
C ARG A 260 20.71 10.80 4.74
N CYS A 261 21.26 10.07 3.77
CA CYS A 261 20.89 10.16 2.36
C CYS A 261 19.52 9.56 2.01
N ALA A 262 18.94 8.71 2.87
CA ALA A 262 17.60 8.18 2.64
C ALA A 262 16.56 9.32 2.64
N ARG A 263 15.59 9.27 1.71
CA ARG A 263 14.51 10.27 1.68
C ARG A 263 13.52 10.01 2.82
N LYS A 264 13.55 10.87 3.82
CA LYS A 264 12.76 10.71 5.05
C LYS A 264 11.63 11.74 5.15
N MET A 265 10.52 11.32 5.74
CA MET A 265 9.35 12.12 6.11
C MET A 265 9.49 12.67 7.55
N GLY A 266 8.69 13.68 7.91
CA GLY A 266 8.62 14.21 9.28
C GLY A 266 9.62 15.31 9.66
N GLY A 267 10.47 15.73 8.72
CA GLY A 267 11.44 16.83 8.91
C GLY A 267 12.73 16.41 9.62
N GLU A 268 13.67 17.35 9.73
CA GLU A 268 15.01 17.09 10.26
C GLU A 268 15.00 16.77 11.77
N GLU A 269 14.14 17.43 12.55
CA GLU A 269 14.06 17.21 14.00
C GLU A 269 13.68 15.77 14.34
N MET A 270 12.64 15.23 13.70
CA MET A 270 12.24 13.83 13.86
C MET A 270 13.37 12.89 13.40
N SER A 271 13.95 13.15 12.22
CA SER A 271 15.03 12.34 11.69
C SER A 271 16.27 12.31 12.59
N GLN A 272 16.54 13.38 13.34
CA GLN A 272 17.68 13.46 14.24
C GLN A 272 17.54 12.52 15.44
N THR A 273 16.32 12.34 15.98
CA THR A 273 16.07 11.39 17.07
C THR A 273 16.40 9.95 16.64
N TYR A 274 15.93 9.53 15.47
CA TYR A 274 16.22 8.18 14.94
C TYR A 274 17.69 7.99 14.56
N LEU A 275 18.37 9.07 14.14
CA LEU A 275 19.81 9.03 13.91
C LEU A 275 20.55 8.79 15.22
N GLN A 276 20.22 9.52 16.30
CA GLN A 276 20.86 9.32 17.60
C GLN A 276 20.65 7.90 18.13
N ASP A 277 19.44 7.36 17.97
CA ASP A 277 19.13 5.97 18.32
C ASP A 277 19.97 4.98 17.50
N LEU A 278 20.13 5.21 16.20
CA LEU A 278 21.01 4.40 15.35
C LEU A 278 22.45 4.43 15.87
N GLU A 279 22.99 5.62 16.13
CA GLU A 279 24.37 5.79 16.63
C GLU A 279 24.59 5.00 17.92
N ASN A 280 23.64 5.07 18.86
CA ASN A 280 23.68 4.31 20.11
C ASN A 280 23.63 2.79 19.86
N GLU A 281 22.72 2.32 19.01
CA GLU A 281 22.61 0.89 18.68
C GLU A 281 23.86 0.34 17.98
N LEU A 282 24.52 1.14 17.13
CA LEU A 282 25.78 0.74 16.48
C LEU A 282 26.94 0.72 17.47
N ALA A 283 26.96 1.65 18.44
CA ALA A 283 27.98 1.69 19.49
C ALA A 283 27.83 0.53 20.48
N GLU A 284 26.61 0.12 20.82
CA GLU A 284 26.35 -1.08 21.65
C GLU A 284 26.69 -2.38 20.93
N GLN A 285 26.54 -2.42 19.61
CA GLN A 285 26.86 -3.60 18.79
C GLN A 285 28.37 -3.79 18.59
N TYR A 286 29.16 -2.71 18.68
CA TYR A 286 30.62 -2.74 18.58
C TYR A 286 31.27 -3.27 19.87
#